data_AF-A0A2E7LNK8-F1
#
_entry.id   AF-A0A2E7LNK8-F1
#
_cell.length_a   1.000
_cell.length_b   1.000
_cell.length_c   1.000
_cell.angle_alpha   90.00
_cell.angle_beta   90.00
_cell.angle_gamma   90.00
#
_symmetry.space_group_name_H-M   'P 1'
#
loop_
_entity.id
_entity.type
_entity.pdbx_description
1 polymer ?
#
loop_
_entity_poly.entity_id
_entity_poly.type
_entity_poly.pdbx_seq_one_letter_code
_entity_poly.pdbx_strand_id
1 'polypeptide(L)'
;MEAEDVFRKYCERNTVSLFKGFLVMLEDLRKEHEIHFGKLKRGLPAEYMPLINQADYFDGEKLQHLRKRILDMGNEAVRNIDGGLENFTISFEFK
;
A
#
# COMPACT_ATOMS: atom_id res chain seq x y z
N MET A 1 24.30 19.71 -7.94
CA MET A 1 22.92 19.23 -7.66
C MET A 1 22.37 20.22 -6.66
N GLU A 2 21.36 20.99 -7.02
CA GLU A 2 20.78 22.01 -6.14
C GLU A 2 20.24 21.34 -4.87
N ALA A 3 20.38 22.00 -3.71
CA ALA A 3 19.97 21.45 -2.41
C ALA A 3 18.51 20.98 -2.40
N GLU A 4 17.64 21.71 -3.10
CA GLU A 4 16.25 21.36 -3.32
C GLU A 4 16.07 20.01 -4.05
N ASP A 5 16.83 19.75 -5.12
CA ASP A 5 16.74 18.49 -5.88
C ASP A 5 17.18 17.28 -5.03
N VAL A 6 18.19 17.46 -4.18
CA VAL A 6 18.61 16.43 -3.22
C VAL A 6 17.50 16.14 -2.21
N PHE A 7 16.89 17.19 -1.65
CA PHE A 7 15.79 17.04 -0.69
C PHE A 7 14.57 16.37 -1.32
N ARG A 8 14.16 16.83 -2.50
CA ARG A 8 13.04 16.32 -3.28
C ARG A 8 13.18 14.83 -3.54
N LYS A 9 14.31 14.40 -4.09
CA LYS A 9 14.61 12.97 -4.33
C LYS A 9 14.60 12.14 -3.05
N TYR A 10 15.07 12.69 -1.95
CA TYR A 10 15.03 12.00 -0.66
C TYR A 10 13.58 11.78 -0.19
N CYS A 11 12.74 12.82 -0.23
CA CYS A 11 11.33 12.72 0.13
C CYS A 11 10.56 11.76 -0.79
N GLU A 12 10.73 11.88 -2.10
CA GLU A 12 10.11 10.98 -3.09
C GLU A 12 10.49 9.52 -2.82
N ARG A 13 11.79 9.23 -2.69
CA ARG A 13 12.29 7.86 -2.48
C ARG A 13 11.72 7.24 -1.21
N ASN A 14 11.69 7.99 -0.12
CA ASN A 14 11.13 7.48 1.14
C ASN A 14 9.62 7.26 1.04
N THR A 15 8.89 8.17 0.40
CA THR A 15 7.44 8.03 0.16
C THR A 15 7.14 6.80 -0.72
N VAL A 16 7.92 6.61 -1.79
CA VAL A 16 7.81 5.44 -2.67
C VAL A 16 8.12 4.14 -1.94
N SER A 17 9.16 4.13 -1.11
CA SER A 17 9.50 2.98 -0.27
C SER A 17 8.34 2.62 0.67
N LEU A 18 7.73 3.62 1.29
CA LEU A 18 6.62 3.45 2.24
C LEU A 18 5.40 2.78 1.58
N PHE A 19 4.87 3.34 0.48
CA PHE A 19 3.67 2.75 -0.13
C PHE A 19 3.96 1.40 -0.79
N LYS A 20 5.19 1.14 -1.27
CA LYS A 20 5.60 -0.20 -1.70
C LYS A 20 5.57 -1.18 -0.52
N GLY A 21 6.00 -0.76 0.67
CA GLY A 21 5.86 -1.54 1.91
C GLY A 21 4.40 -1.87 2.22
N PHE A 22 3.47 -0.92 2.04
CA PHE A 22 2.04 -1.16 2.20
C PHE A 22 1.50 -2.19 1.19
N LEU A 23 1.97 -2.17 -0.06
CA LEU A 23 1.60 -3.19 -1.05
C LEU A 23 2.08 -4.58 -0.63
N VAL A 24 3.30 -4.72 -0.10
CA VAL A 24 3.82 -6.00 0.39
C VAL A 24 2.95 -6.52 1.55
N MET A 25 2.69 -5.68 2.55
CA MET A 25 1.82 -6.07 3.67
C MET A 25 0.41 -6.47 3.23
N LEU A 26 -0.14 -5.82 2.20
CA LEU A 26 -1.45 -6.16 1.66
C LEU A 26 -1.46 -7.55 0.99
N GLU A 27 -0.40 -7.90 0.27
CA GLU A 27 -0.23 -9.25 -0.32
C GLU A 27 -0.08 -10.31 0.77
N ASP A 28 0.72 -10.03 1.81
CA ASP A 28 0.88 -10.93 2.95
C ASP A 28 -0.47 -11.16 3.66
N LEU A 29 -1.25 -10.10 3.88
CA LEU A 29 -2.59 -10.21 4.48
C LEU A 29 -3.55 -11.04 3.61
N ARG A 30 -3.50 -10.88 2.28
CA ARG A 30 -4.30 -11.71 1.37
C ARG A 30 -3.92 -13.18 1.50
N LYS A 31 -2.62 -13.48 1.56
CA LYS A 31 -2.12 -14.84 1.71
C LYS A 31 -2.56 -15.46 3.04
N GLU A 32 -2.49 -14.70 4.14
CA GLU A 32 -2.98 -15.15 5.44
C GLU A 32 -4.48 -15.43 5.42
N HIS A 33 -5.26 -14.55 4.78
CA HIS A 33 -6.70 -14.71 4.58
C HIS A 33 -7.03 -16.00 3.80
N GLU A 34 -6.34 -16.24 2.68
CA GLU A 34 -6.50 -17.47 1.88
C GLU A 34 -6.19 -18.73 2.68
N ILE A 35 -5.11 -18.70 3.47
CA ILE A 35 -4.75 -19.82 4.37
C ILE A 35 -5.85 -20.04 5.40
N HIS A 36 -6.38 -18.97 5.99
CA HIS A 36 -7.41 -19.05 7.03
C HIS A 36 -8.72 -19.61 6.49
N PHE A 37 -9.25 -19.04 5.40
CA PHE A 37 -10.46 -19.54 4.76
C PHE A 37 -10.27 -20.94 4.16
N GLY A 38 -9.07 -21.27 3.70
CA GLY A 38 -8.73 -22.63 3.29
C GLY A 38 -8.84 -23.63 4.44
N LYS A 39 -8.42 -23.27 5.67
CA LYS A 39 -8.59 -24.11 6.86
C LYS A 39 -10.08 -24.27 7.22
N LEU A 40 -10.85 -23.18 7.20
CA LEU A 40 -12.29 -23.22 7.49
C LEU A 40 -13.04 -24.12 6.50
N LYS A 41 -12.80 -23.97 5.20
CA LYS A 41 -13.44 -24.79 4.14
C LYS A 41 -13.12 -26.28 4.27
N ARG A 42 -11.95 -26.65 4.82
CA ARG A 42 -11.57 -28.06 5.07
C ARG A 42 -12.11 -28.59 6.40
N GLY A 43 -12.30 -27.73 7.39
CA GLY A 43 -12.64 -28.12 8.76
C GLY A 43 -14.14 -28.17 9.07
N LEU A 44 -14.98 -27.59 8.22
CA LEU A 44 -16.42 -27.49 8.46
C LEU A 44 -17.24 -28.32 7.45
N PRO A 45 -18.43 -28.82 7.87
CA PRO A 45 -19.33 -29.54 6.98
C PRO A 45 -19.76 -28.71 5.75
N ALA A 46 -20.06 -29.39 4.64
CA ALA A 46 -20.38 -28.76 3.36
C ALA A 46 -21.62 -27.83 3.42
N GLU A 47 -22.55 -28.08 4.34
CA GLU A 47 -23.73 -27.23 4.57
C GLU A 47 -23.40 -25.78 4.94
N TYR A 48 -22.21 -25.54 5.51
CA TYR A 48 -21.75 -24.19 5.88
C TYR A 48 -21.02 -23.46 4.75
N MET A 49 -20.73 -24.11 3.61
CA MET A 49 -19.97 -23.50 2.51
C MET A 49 -20.61 -22.21 1.96
N PRO A 50 -21.94 -22.09 1.82
CA PRO A 50 -22.56 -20.84 1.39
C PRO A 50 -22.22 -19.67 2.32
N LEU A 51 -22.29 -19.90 3.64
CA LEU A 51 -21.97 -18.88 4.65
C LEU A 51 -20.48 -18.53 4.65
N ILE A 52 -19.60 -19.54 4.54
CA ILE A 52 -18.15 -19.33 4.48
C ILE A 52 -17.77 -18.53 3.23
N ASN A 53 -18.33 -18.88 2.06
CA ASN A 53 -18.06 -18.17 0.81
C ASN A 53 -18.58 -16.73 0.85
N GLN A 54 -19.73 -16.48 1.49
CA GLN A 54 -20.23 -15.13 1.71
C GLN A 54 -19.28 -14.30 2.60
N ALA A 55 -18.67 -14.91 3.61
CA ALA A 55 -17.72 -14.26 4.50
C ALA A 55 -16.31 -14.06 3.87
N ASP A 56 -15.97 -14.81 2.82
CA ASP A 56 -14.69 -14.74 2.09
C ASP A 56 -14.63 -13.51 1.17
N TYR A 57 -14.80 -12.31 1.73
CA TYR A 57 -14.92 -11.04 1.00
C TYR A 57 -13.58 -10.48 0.50
N PHE A 58 -12.46 -10.88 1.10
CA PHE A 58 -11.16 -10.31 0.74
C PHE A 58 -10.57 -10.99 -0.50
N ASP A 59 -11.35 -11.11 -1.56
CA ASP A 59 -10.99 -11.76 -2.82
C ASP A 59 -10.01 -10.96 -3.69
N GLY A 60 -9.76 -11.47 -4.91
CA GLY A 60 -8.86 -10.82 -5.87
C GLY A 60 -9.34 -9.44 -6.32
N GLU A 61 -10.65 -9.22 -6.46
CA GLU A 61 -11.18 -7.91 -6.84
C GLU A 61 -10.95 -6.91 -5.71
N LYS A 62 -11.21 -7.33 -4.46
CA LYS A 62 -10.95 -6.50 -3.29
C LYS A 62 -9.47 -6.17 -3.14
N LEU A 63 -8.59 -7.14 -3.38
CA LEU A 63 -7.14 -6.92 -3.40
C LEU A 63 -6.75 -5.86 -4.43
N GLN A 64 -7.19 -5.99 -5.68
CA GLN A 64 -6.85 -5.02 -6.73
C GLN A 64 -7.40 -3.62 -6.42
N HIS A 65 -8.61 -3.53 -5.89
CA HIS A 65 -9.19 -2.26 -5.43
C HIS A 65 -8.32 -1.59 -4.36
N LEU A 66 -7.87 -2.34 -3.34
CA LEU A 66 -7.01 -1.82 -2.28
C LEU A 66 -5.62 -1.44 -2.79
N ARG A 67 -5.02 -2.26 -3.66
CA ARG A 67 -3.73 -1.96 -4.31
C ARG A 67 -3.78 -0.64 -5.08
N LYS A 68 -4.83 -0.44 -5.89
CA LYS A 68 -5.04 0.80 -6.62
C LYS A 68 -5.13 2.00 -5.67
N ARG A 69 -5.91 1.89 -4.60
CA ARG A 69 -6.03 2.96 -3.60
C ARG A 69 -4.69 3.30 -2.94
N ILE A 70 -3.87 2.31 -2.58
CA ILE A 70 -2.54 2.55 -2.00
C ILE A 70 -1.64 3.30 -2.99
N LEU A 71 -1.64 2.90 -4.27
CA LEU A 71 -0.87 3.57 -5.32
C LEU A 71 -1.36 5.00 -5.57
N ASP A 72 -2.67 5.21 -5.63
CA ASP A 72 -3.26 6.53 -5.83
C ASP A 72 -2.85 7.48 -4.68
N MET A 73 -2.94 7.02 -3.43
CA MET A 73 -2.50 7.78 -2.25
C MET A 73 -0.99 8.08 -2.29
N GLY A 74 -0.17 7.09 -2.65
CA GLY A 74 1.28 7.25 -2.77
C GLY A 74 1.68 8.27 -3.84
N ASN A 75 1.01 8.22 -5.01
CA ASN A 75 1.23 9.15 -6.10
C ASN A 75 0.77 10.58 -5.75
N GLU A 76 -0.36 10.71 -5.07
CA GLU A 76 -0.84 12.00 -4.57
C GLU A 76 0.13 12.61 -3.55
N ALA A 77 0.66 11.82 -2.63
CA ALA A 77 1.66 12.28 -1.66
C ALA A 77 2.93 12.80 -2.35
N VAL A 78 3.43 12.10 -3.37
CA VAL A 78 4.59 12.55 -4.17
C VAL A 78 4.29 13.89 -4.86
N ARG A 79 3.15 14.02 -5.54
CA ARG A 79 2.76 15.28 -6.21
C ARG A 79 2.62 16.45 -5.23
N ASN A 80 2.08 16.20 -4.04
CA ASN A 80 1.92 17.21 -3.01
C ASN A 80 3.27 17.68 -2.45
N ILE A 81 4.23 16.77 -2.30
CA ILE A 81 5.61 17.14 -1.96
C ILE A 81 6.16 18.01 -3.08
N ASP A 82 6.05 17.57 -4.34
CA ASP A 82 6.64 18.28 -5.46
C ASP A 82 6.14 19.71 -5.63
N GLY A 83 4.81 19.92 -5.61
CA GLY A 83 4.23 21.25 -5.70
C GLY A 83 4.38 22.07 -4.42
N GLY A 84 4.51 21.42 -3.26
CA GLY A 84 4.79 22.09 -2.00
C GLY A 84 6.18 22.74 -1.98
N LEU A 85 7.19 22.02 -2.46
CA LEU A 85 8.59 22.46 -2.44
C LEU A 85 8.85 23.69 -3.33
N GLU A 86 8.07 23.89 -4.40
CA GLU A 86 8.16 25.07 -5.27
C GLU A 86 7.95 26.40 -4.53
N ASN A 87 7.34 26.36 -3.34
CA ASN A 87 7.07 27.55 -2.52
C ASN A 87 8.22 27.89 -1.54
N PHE A 88 9.32 27.15 -1.55
CA PHE A 88 10.41 27.30 -0.58
C PHE A 88 11.77 27.41 -1.27
N THR A 89 12.67 28.19 -0.66
CA THR A 89 14.11 28.10 -0.97
C THR A 89 14.77 27.18 0.05
N ILE A 90 15.49 26.16 -0.43
CA ILE A 90 16.10 25.14 0.42
C ILE A 90 17.62 25.26 0.35
N SER A 91 18.26 25.34 1.51
CA SER A 91 19.71 25.32 1.68
C SER A 91 20.11 24.36 2.80
N PHE A 92 21.27 23.74 2.69
CA PHE A 92 21.81 22.85 3.72
C PHE A 92 23.01 23.46 4.42
N GLU A 93 22.99 23.43 5.75
CA GLU A 93 24.16 23.71 6.58
C GLU A 93 24.67 22.39 7.18
N PHE A 94 25.89 22.01 6.81
CA PHE A 94 26.53 20.79 7.30
C PHE A 94 27.37 21.11 8.54
N LYS A 95 27.30 20.24 9.54
CA LYS A 95 28.15 20.29 10.75
C LYS A 95 29.47 19.58 10.51
#